data_AF-A0A1H1MXF6-F1
#
_entry.id   AF-A0A1H1MXF6-F1
#
_cell.length_a   1.000
_cell.length_b   1.000
_cell.length_c   1.000
_cell.angle_alpha   90.00
_cell.angle_beta   90.00
_cell.angle_gamma   90.00
#
_symmetry.space_group_name_H-M   'P 1'
#
loop_
_entity.id
_entity.type
_entity.pdbx_description
1 polymer ?
#
loop_
_entity_poly.entity_id
_entity_poly.type
_entity_poly.pdbx_seq_one_letter_code
_entity_poly.pdbx_strand_id
1 'polypeptide(L)' 'MTQSELADATGVSRQRLISTEQGAPTARIDLVLAALNNVGLLVDLSPDEQGDTIETIMARARA' A
#
# COMPACT_ATOMS: atom_id res chain seq x y z
N MET A 1 -10.68 -14.20 9.71
CA MET A 1 -10.40 -14.69 8.35
C MET A 1 -9.04 -15.35 8.34
N THR A 2 -8.95 -16.56 7.80
CA THR A 2 -7.69 -17.29 7.61
C THR A 2 -7.02 -16.87 6.31
N GLN A 3 -5.74 -17.21 6.14
CA GLN A 3 -5.01 -16.92 4.90
C GLN A 3 -5.58 -17.69 3.68
N SER A 4 -6.15 -18.88 3.89
CA SER A 4 -6.80 -19.63 2.81
C SER A 4 -8.08 -18.92 2.38
N GLU A 5 -8.92 -18.50 3.34
CA GLU A 5 -10.15 -17.74 3.06
C GLU A 5 -9.85 -16.42 2.34
N LEU A 6 -8.77 -15.73 2.72
CA LEU A 6 -8.33 -14.49 2.07
C LEU A 6 -7.87 -14.73 0.62
N ALA A 7 -7.13 -15.82 0.38
CA ALA A 7 -6.68 -16.20 -0.96
C ALA A 7 -7.87 -16.49 -1.88
N ASP A 8 -8.87 -17.21 -1.36
CA ASP A 8 -10.12 -17.49 -2.07
C ASP A 8 -10.90 -16.20 -2.35
N ALA A 9 -11.02 -15.31 -1.36
CA ALA A 9 -11.73 -14.03 -1.48
C ALA A 9 -11.06 -13.05 -2.45
N THR A 10 -9.74 -13.15 -2.64
CA THR A 10 -8.97 -12.29 -3.56
C THR A 10 -8.70 -12.95 -4.92
N GLY A 11 -9.09 -14.21 -5.11
CA GLY A 11 -8.93 -14.93 -6.37
C GLY A 11 -7.48 -15.25 -6.75
N VAL A 12 -6.57 -15.34 -5.76
CA VAL A 12 -5.16 -15.68 -5.99
C VAL A 12 -4.75 -16.94 -5.23
N SER A 13 -3.63 -17.55 -5.63
CA SER A 13 -3.10 -18.67 -4.87
C SER A 13 -2.57 -18.22 -3.51
N ARG A 14 -2.68 -19.10 -2.50
CA ARG A 14 -2.15 -18.87 -1.16
C ARG A 14 -0.66 -18.48 -1.15
N GLN A 15 0.15 -19.09 -2.01
CA GLN A 15 1.58 -18.76 -2.16
C GLN A 15 1.79 -17.30 -2.60
N ARG A 16 0.95 -16.81 -3.51
CA ARG A 16 1.03 -15.43 -4.01
C ARG A 16 0.60 -14.43 -2.94
N LEU A 17 -0.39 -14.78 -2.12
CA LEU A 17 -0.81 -13.97 -0.99
C LEU A 17 0.30 -13.87 0.06
N ILE A 18 0.92 -14.99 0.45
CA ILE A 18 2.08 -15.02 1.37
C ILE A 18 3.21 -14.11 0.86
N SER A 19 3.54 -14.24 -0.43
CA SER A 19 4.60 -13.43 -1.04
C SER A 19 4.26 -11.93 -1.01
N THR A 20 2.99 -11.57 -1.18
CA THR A 20 2.50 -10.19 -1.12
C THR A 20 2.61 -9.64 0.31
N GLU A 21 2.22 -10.41 1.32
CA GLU A 21 2.34 -10.05 2.74
C GLU A 21 3.80 -9.82 3.16
N GLN A 22 4.74 -10.54 2.55
CA GLN A 22 6.19 -10.38 2.78
C GLN A 22 6.81 -9.18 2.03
N GLY A 23 6.01 -8.40 1.30
CA GLY A 23 6.48 -7.22 0.57
C GLY A 23 7.19 -7.55 -0.74
N ALA A 24 6.75 -8.57 -1.48
CA ALA A 24 7.32 -8.90 -2.78
C ALA A 24 7.38 -7.67 -3.71
N PRO A 25 8.50 -7.45 -4.43
CA PRO A 25 8.68 -6.28 -5.30
C PRO A 25 7.72 -6.25 -6.50
N THR A 26 7.04 -7.37 -6.77
CA THR A 26 6.03 -7.53 -7.83
C THR A 26 4.60 -7.64 -7.29
N ALA A 27 4.40 -7.28 -6.01
CA ALA A 27 3.07 -7.18 -5.43
C ALA A 27 2.23 -6.19 -6.24
N ARG A 28 1.06 -6.64 -6.69
CA ARG A 28 0.14 -5.76 -7.42
C ARG A 28 -0.67 -4.95 -6.42
N ILE A 29 -0.77 -3.64 -6.65
CA ILE A 29 -1.50 -2.72 -5.76
C ILE A 29 -2.97 -3.12 -5.62
N ASP A 30 -3.62 -3.55 -6.70
CA ASP A 30 -5.01 -4.00 -6.67
C ASP A 30 -5.25 -5.20 -5.76
N LEU A 31 -4.33 -6.17 -5.76
CA LEU A 31 -4.35 -7.31 -4.85
C LEU A 31 -4.20 -6.87 -3.39
N VAL A 32 -3.27 -5.96 -3.11
CA VAL A 32 -3.05 -5.44 -1.75
C VAL A 32 -4.30 -4.72 -1.25
N LEU A 33 -4.89 -3.84 -2.06
CA LEU A 33 -6.12 -3.13 -1.70
C LEU A 33 -7.30 -4.08 -1.49
N ALA A 34 -7.47 -5.09 -2.37
CA ALA A 34 -8.51 -6.10 -2.21
C ALA A 34 -8.33 -6.92 -0.92
N ALA A 35 -7.08 -7.28 -0.58
CA ALA A 35 -6.78 -8.02 0.64
C ALA A 35 -7.09 -7.19 1.90
N LEU A 36 -6.69 -5.92 1.92
CA LEU A 36 -6.96 -4.99 3.02
C LEU A 36 -8.46 -4.78 3.21
N ASN A 37 -9.22 -4.61 2.13
CA ASN A 37 -10.68 -4.49 2.20
C ASN A 37 -11.34 -5.75 2.79
N ASN A 38 -10.89 -6.96 2.42
CA ASN A 38 -11.43 -8.22 2.95
C ASN A 38 -11.15 -8.42 4.44
N VAL A 39 -10.10 -7.80 5.00
CA VAL A 39 -9.85 -7.80 6.46
C VAL A 39 -10.49 -6.62 7.19
N GLY A 40 -11.32 -5.83 6.51
CA GLY A 40 -12.03 -4.69 7.10
C GLY A 40 -11.16 -3.45 7.30
N LEU A 41 -10.04 -3.35 6.59
CA LEU A 41 -9.18 -2.17 6.61
C LEU A 41 -9.54 -1.23 5.46
N LEU A 42 -9.66 0.06 5.79
CA LEU A 42 -9.88 1.12 4.83
C LEU A 42 -8.53 1.78 4.53
N VAL A 43 -8.21 1.90 3.25
CA VAL A 43 -6.96 2.53 2.78
C VAL A 43 -7.29 3.92 2.30
N ASP A 44 -6.71 4.93 2.95
CA ASP A 44 -6.73 6.30 2.48
C ASP A 44 -5.40 6.61 1.77
N LEU A 45 -5.48 7.15 0.56
CA LEU A 45 -4.33 7.50 -0.26
C LEU A 45 -4.18 9.01 -0.22
N SER A 46 -3.29 9.50 0.64
CA SER A 46 -2.88 10.90 0.65
C SER A 46 -1.63 11.07 -0.22
N PRO A 47 -1.56 12.12 -1.07
CA PRO A 47 -0.30 12.53 -1.68
C PRO A 47 0.73 12.77 -0.57
N ASP A 48 1.96 12.34 -0.79
CA ASP A 48 3.04 12.67 0.14
C ASP A 48 3.31 14.18 0.01
N GLU A 49 2.93 14.95 1.03
CA GLU A 49 3.23 16.40 1.11
C GLU A 49 4.72 16.67 1.43
N GLN A 50 5.62 15.71 1.14
CA GLN A 50 7.06 15.88 1.29
C GLN A 50 7.66 16.59 0.06
N GLY A 51 7.25 17.83 -0.12
CA GLY A 51 8.00 18.81 -0.86
C GLY A 51 8.04 20.08 -0.03
N ASP A 52 9.23 20.53 0.38
CA ASP A 52 9.39 21.89 0.89
C ASP A 52 8.71 22.83 -0.12
N THR A 53 7.71 23.60 0.31
CA THR A 53 7.10 24.63 -0.54
C THR A 53 8.20 25.51 -1.12
N ILE A 54 8.00 26.06 -2.31
CA ILE A 54 8.97 26.98 -2.95
C ILE A 54 9.37 28.10 -1.96
N GLU A 55 8.46 28.56 -1.11
CA GLU A 55 8.72 29.50 -0.03
C GLU A 55 9.73 28.98 1.00
N THR A 56 9.64 27.72 1.41
CA THR A 56 10.57 27.08 2.34
C THR A 56 11.96 26.92 1.73
N ILE A 57 12.04 26.58 0.44
CA ILE A 57 13.30 26.51 -0.31
C ILE A 57 13.92 27.91 -0.44
N MET A 58 13.12 28.92 -0.79
CA MET A 58 13.59 30.31 -0.93
C MET A 58 14.01 30.94 0.39
N ALA A 59 13.37 30.59 1.52
CA ALA A 59 13.76 31.07 2.83
C ALA A 59 15.16 30.59 3.25
N ARG A 60 15.48 29.30 2.99
CA ARG A 60 16.82 28.74 3.26
C ARG A 60 17.90 29.34 2.34
N ALA A 61 17.57 29.66 1.09
CA ALA A 61 18.51 30.27 0.15
C ALA A 61 18.90 31.72 0.49
N ARG A 62 18.19 32.37 1.41
CA ARG A 62 18.43 33.76 1.85
C ARG A 62 19.12 33.88 3.22
N ALA A 63 19.31 32.77 3.93
CA ALA A 63 20.03 32.69 5.21
C ALA A 63 21.51 32.38 4.98
#